data_AF-A0AAW5SXS7-F1
#
_entry.id   AF-A0AAW5SXS7-F1
#
_cell.length_a   1.000
_cell.length_b   1.000
_cell.length_c   1.000
_cell.angle_alpha   90.00
_cell.angle_beta   90.00
_cell.angle_gamma   90.00
#
_symmetry.space_group_name_H-M   'P 1'
#
loop_
_entity.id
_entity.type
_entity.pdbx_description
1 polymer ?
#
loop_
_entity_poly.entity_id
_entity_poly.type
_entity_poly.pdbx_seq_one_letter_code
_entity_poly.pdbx_strand_id
1 'polypeptide(L)'
;MTLISREFGIGNTSAPTVGADVAAVLNPLPRMVSRAAAAADCSRPVHSADIAQSRLFEDLLIAEIAELRDHLAAAEQRWRRLRERSRVADAPVPDALLRLHARIAEAERLLVQLRCRFGYDGDSLRVI
;
A
#
# COMPACT_ATOMS: atom_id res chain seq x y z
N MET A 1 31.01 -47.82 13.01
CA MET A 1 30.48 -48.21 14.34
C MET A 1 31.61 -48.04 15.36
N THR A 2 31.84 -46.82 15.86
CA THR A 2 32.49 -46.53 17.15
C THR A 2 32.19 -45.09 17.55
N LEU A 3 31.65 -44.92 18.75
CA LEU A 3 31.28 -43.70 19.47
C LEU A 3 32.50 -43.07 20.11
N ILE A 4 32.64 -41.74 20.16
CA ILE A 4 33.31 -41.06 21.29
C ILE A 4 32.67 -39.68 21.55
N SER A 5 31.92 -39.63 22.66
CA SER A 5 31.46 -38.46 23.40
C SER A 5 32.59 -37.50 23.78
N ARG A 6 32.27 -36.20 23.84
CA ARG A 6 33.04 -35.24 24.65
C ARG A 6 32.13 -34.20 25.27
N GLU A 7 31.55 -34.59 26.40
CA GLU A 7 31.08 -33.69 27.45
C GLU A 7 32.24 -33.32 28.39
N PHE A 8 32.46 -32.02 28.58
CA PHE A 8 33.14 -31.37 29.71
C PHE A 8 32.50 -29.96 29.76
N GLY A 9 31.97 -29.44 30.86
CA GLY A 9 32.07 -29.81 32.25
C GLY A 9 32.23 -28.53 33.07
N ILE A 10 31.13 -28.12 33.73
CA ILE A 10 31.07 -27.51 35.07
C ILE A 10 31.54 -26.04 35.22
N GLY A 11 30.57 -25.21 35.59
CA GLY A 11 30.75 -23.95 36.31
C GLY A 11 29.49 -23.65 37.11
N ASN A 12 29.35 -24.31 38.26
CA ASN A 12 28.27 -24.06 39.22
C ASN A 12 28.53 -22.76 39.99
N THR A 13 27.56 -21.85 40.03
CA THR A 13 27.40 -20.90 41.15
C THR A 13 25.91 -20.81 41.50
N SER A 14 25.55 -21.34 42.66
CA SER A 14 24.20 -21.27 43.23
C SER A 14 24.02 -20.04 44.13
N ALA A 15 23.03 -19.21 43.77
CA ALA A 15 21.97 -18.61 44.60
C ALA A 15 22.33 -17.60 45.74
N PRO A 16 21.34 -16.96 46.40
CA PRO A 16 20.19 -16.18 45.88
C PRO A 16 20.06 -14.81 46.58
N THR A 17 19.47 -13.77 45.96
CA THR A 17 19.01 -12.59 46.73
C THR A 17 17.84 -11.85 46.05
N VAL A 18 16.67 -11.99 46.66
CA VAL A 18 15.62 -10.98 46.89
C VAL A 18 14.95 -10.31 45.68
N GLY A 19 13.73 -10.78 45.41
CA GLY A 19 12.49 -9.99 45.30
C GLY A 19 12.55 -8.59 44.67
N ALA A 20 11.99 -8.50 43.46
CA ALA A 20 11.34 -7.28 42.97
C ALA A 20 10.23 -7.68 41.98
N ASP A 21 9.07 -7.97 42.55
CA ASP A 21 7.78 -7.92 41.87
C ASP A 21 7.44 -6.44 41.66
N VAL A 22 7.79 -5.85 40.50
CA VAL A 22 7.17 -4.63 40.01
C VAL A 22 7.21 -4.60 38.47
N ALA A 23 6.01 -4.67 37.90
CA ALA A 23 5.64 -4.04 36.62
C ALA A 23 6.20 -4.65 35.32
N ALA A 24 5.47 -5.66 34.84
CA ALA A 24 5.20 -5.81 33.42
C ALA A 24 4.55 -4.53 32.85
N VAL A 25 5.38 -3.59 32.41
CA VAL A 25 5.05 -2.27 31.83
C VAL A 25 6.11 -2.08 30.74
N LEU A 26 5.88 -2.12 29.44
CA LEU A 26 4.70 -1.87 28.61
C LEU A 26 4.80 -2.79 27.39
N ASN A 27 3.89 -3.75 27.26
CA ASN A 27 3.59 -4.32 25.96
C ASN A 27 2.67 -3.31 25.26
N PRO A 28 3.05 -2.64 24.16
CA PRO A 28 2.09 -1.83 23.43
C PRO A 28 1.12 -2.81 22.78
N LEU A 29 0.00 -3.09 23.47
CA LEU A 29 -1.14 -3.75 22.87
C LEU A 29 -1.41 -3.09 21.52
N PRO A 30 -1.68 -3.85 20.45
CA PRO A 30 -2.17 -3.27 19.22
C PRO A 30 -3.44 -2.51 19.59
N ARG A 31 -3.40 -1.17 19.49
CA ARG A 31 -4.62 -0.38 19.49
C ARG A 31 -5.40 -0.85 18.27
N MET A 32 -6.28 -1.82 18.46
CA MET A 32 -7.41 -2.05 17.59
C MET A 32 -8.28 -0.80 17.71
N VAL A 33 -7.86 0.24 17.01
CA VAL A 33 -8.75 1.30 16.61
C VAL A 33 -9.66 0.63 15.59
N SER A 34 -10.73 -0.01 16.07
CA SER A 34 -11.92 -0.22 15.27
C SER A 34 -12.53 1.15 14.99
N ARG A 35 -11.83 1.95 14.19
CA ARG A 35 -12.49 2.98 13.40
C ARG A 35 -13.18 2.18 12.32
N ALA A 36 -14.37 1.69 12.65
CA ALA A 36 -15.41 1.60 11.64
C ALA A 36 -15.29 2.91 10.87
N ALA A 37 -14.90 2.82 9.60
CA ALA A 37 -14.85 3.97 8.72
C ALA A 37 -16.30 4.42 8.55
N ALA A 38 -16.84 5.09 9.58
CA ALA A 38 -18.01 5.92 9.45
C ALA A 38 -17.70 6.77 8.23
N ALA A 39 -18.58 6.66 7.22
CA ALA A 39 -18.47 7.40 5.98
C ALA A 39 -18.03 8.81 6.37
N ALA A 40 -16.79 9.16 6.02
CA ALA A 40 -16.16 10.34 6.56
C ALA A 40 -17.02 11.51 6.12
N ASP A 41 -17.80 12.07 7.04
CA ASP A 41 -18.59 13.27 6.80
C ASP A 41 -17.61 14.31 6.28
N CYS A 42 -17.69 14.60 4.99
CA CYS A 42 -16.82 15.55 4.29
C CYS A 42 -17.15 17.00 4.67
N SER A 43 -17.77 17.21 5.83
CA SER A 43 -18.30 18.47 6.33
C SER A 43 -17.23 19.32 7.03
N ARG A 44 -16.06 18.75 7.36
CA ARG A 44 -14.96 19.56 7.89
C ARG A 44 -14.40 20.46 6.78
N PRO A 45 -14.20 21.77 7.05
CA PRO A 45 -13.54 22.68 6.12
C PRO A 45 -12.18 22.16 5.67
N VAL A 46 -11.91 22.26 4.36
CA VAL A 46 -10.62 21.92 3.75
C VAL A 46 -9.55 22.92 4.22
N HIS A 47 -8.49 22.43 4.85
CA HIS A 47 -7.38 23.27 5.29
C HIS A 47 -6.31 23.40 4.19
N SER A 48 -5.49 24.46 4.24
CA SER A 48 -4.38 24.69 3.30
C SER A 48 -3.40 23.51 3.22
N ALA A 49 -3.17 22.83 4.35
CA ALA A 49 -2.37 21.61 4.39
C ALA A 49 -3.01 20.47 3.57
N ASP A 50 -4.33 20.31 3.65
CA ASP A 50 -5.06 19.27 2.89
C ASP A 50 -4.96 19.55 1.38
N ILE A 51 -4.96 20.83 0.96
CA ILE A 51 -4.77 21.25 -0.43
C ILE A 51 -3.33 20.98 -0.89
N ALA A 52 -2.34 21.29 -0.06
CA ALA A 52 -0.95 20.99 -0.40
C ALA A 52 -0.72 19.47 -0.53
N GLN A 53 -1.34 18.68 0.34
CA GLN A 53 -1.29 17.22 0.29
C GLN A 53 -2.04 16.67 -0.93
N SER A 54 -3.20 17.23 -1.28
CA SER A 54 -3.95 16.76 -2.45
C SER A 54 -3.17 16.95 -3.75
N ARG A 55 -2.39 18.03 -3.88
CA ARG A 55 -1.47 18.23 -5.02
C ARG A 55 -0.44 17.11 -5.15
N LEU A 56 0.19 16.72 -4.04
CA LEU A 56 1.16 15.63 -4.03
C LEU A 56 0.53 14.30 -4.42
N PHE A 57 -0.69 14.01 -3.92
CA PHE A 57 -1.42 12.81 -4.31
C PHE A 57 -1.88 12.83 -5.77
N GLU A 58 -2.24 13.99 -6.30
CA GLU A 58 -2.58 14.16 -7.70
C GLU A 58 -1.38 13.82 -8.61
N ASP A 59 -0.21 14.39 -8.31
CA ASP A 59 1.02 14.10 -9.06
C ASP A 59 1.37 12.60 -9.01
N LEU A 60 1.24 11.99 -7.82
CA LEU A 60 1.48 10.56 -7.65
C LEU A 60 0.50 9.70 -8.45
N LEU A 61 -0.79 10.03 -8.44
CA LEU A 61 -1.80 9.30 -9.22
C LEU A 61 -1.57 9.43 -10.72
N ILE A 62 -1.17 10.61 -11.21
CA ILE A 62 -0.84 10.81 -12.62
C ILE A 62 0.34 9.94 -13.03
N ALA A 63 1.40 9.91 -12.20
CA ALA A 63 2.56 9.05 -12.44
C ALA A 63 2.18 7.55 -12.42
N GLU A 64 1.43 7.11 -11.41
CA GLU A 64 0.97 5.71 -11.31
C GLU A 64 0.12 5.30 -12.52
N ILE A 65 -0.78 6.17 -12.99
CA ILE A 65 -1.60 5.89 -14.18
C ILE A 65 -0.70 5.73 -15.42
N ALA A 66 0.34 6.57 -15.58
CA ALA A 66 1.28 6.45 -16.68
C ALA A 66 2.04 5.10 -16.61
N GLU A 67 2.57 4.75 -15.45
CA GLU A 67 3.28 3.47 -15.24
C GLU A 67 2.37 2.26 -15.49
N LEU A 68 1.12 2.30 -15.01
CA LEU A 68 0.16 1.23 -15.24
C LEU A 68 -0.17 1.05 -16.72
N ARG A 69 -0.28 2.15 -17.48
CA ARG A 69 -0.51 2.10 -18.93
C ARG A 69 0.69 1.53 -19.68
N ASP A 70 1.91 1.86 -19.27
CA ASP A 70 3.13 1.26 -19.84
C ASP A 70 3.20 -0.24 -19.56
N HIS A 71 2.87 -0.65 -18.33
CA HIS A 71 2.78 -2.07 -17.96
C HIS A 71 1.72 -2.82 -18.78
N LEU A 72 0.55 -2.21 -18.98
CA LEU A 72 -0.52 -2.75 -19.81
C LEU A 72 -0.05 -2.93 -21.25
N ALA A 73 0.49 -1.89 -21.88
CA ALA A 73 0.98 -1.94 -23.26
C ALA A 73 2.05 -3.03 -23.45
N ALA A 74 2.98 -3.15 -22.50
CA ALA A 74 4.01 -4.19 -22.53
C ALA A 74 3.40 -5.60 -22.37
N ALA A 75 2.42 -5.77 -21.49
CA ALA A 75 1.75 -7.04 -21.27
C ALA A 75 0.87 -7.46 -22.47
N GLU A 76 0.13 -6.53 -23.06
CA GLU A 76 -0.65 -6.75 -24.28
C GLU A 76 0.25 -7.14 -25.45
N GLN A 77 1.39 -6.47 -25.60
CA GLN A 77 2.37 -6.80 -26.65
C GLN A 77 2.95 -8.20 -26.45
N ARG A 78 3.25 -8.62 -25.21
CA ARG A 78 3.70 -9.99 -24.92
C ARG A 78 2.62 -11.01 -25.24
N TRP A 79 1.37 -10.73 -24.87
CA TRP A 79 0.24 -11.62 -25.14
C TRP A 79 -0.07 -11.76 -26.63
N ARG A 80 -0.03 -10.67 -27.40
CA ARG A 80 -0.18 -10.70 -28.86
C ARG A 80 0.87 -11.58 -29.52
N ARG A 81 2.15 -11.40 -29.17
CA ARG A 81 3.25 -12.25 -29.67
C ARG A 81 3.06 -13.72 -29.30
N LEU A 82 2.54 -14.02 -28.12
CA LEU A 82 2.25 -15.39 -27.72
C LEU A 82 1.13 -16.01 -28.57
N ARG A 83 0.04 -15.26 -28.82
CA ARG A 83 -1.05 -15.71 -29.70
C ARG A 83 -0.59 -15.96 -31.14
N GLU A 84 0.19 -15.04 -31.69
CA GLU A 84 0.74 -15.17 -33.04
C GLU A 84 1.58 -16.46 -33.18
N ARG A 85 2.38 -16.78 -32.16
CA ARG A 85 3.20 -18.00 -32.14
C ARG A 85 2.39 -19.27 -31.93
N SER A 86 1.37 -19.24 -31.08
CA SER A 86 0.59 -20.42 -30.74
C SER A 86 -0.43 -20.81 -31.80
N ARG A 87 -0.73 -19.94 -32.78
CA ARG A 87 -1.82 -20.09 -33.77
C ARG A 87 -3.19 -20.36 -33.14
N VAL A 88 -3.33 -20.12 -31.84
CA VAL A 88 -4.61 -20.21 -31.13
C VAL A 88 -5.30 -18.85 -31.29
N ALA A 89 -6.17 -18.76 -32.29
CA ALA A 89 -6.90 -17.53 -32.60
C ALA A 89 -7.76 -17.06 -31.42
N ASP A 90 -8.32 -18.00 -30.65
CA ASP A 90 -9.36 -17.76 -29.64
C ASP A 90 -8.86 -17.89 -28.19
N ALA A 91 -7.57 -17.64 -27.96
CA ALA A 91 -7.04 -17.66 -26.60
C ALA A 91 -7.68 -16.53 -25.77
N PRO A 92 -8.26 -16.82 -24.59
CA PRO A 92 -8.90 -15.79 -23.77
C PRO A 92 -7.88 -14.75 -23.32
N VAL A 93 -8.37 -13.53 -23.07
CA VAL A 93 -7.56 -12.45 -22.49
C VAL A 93 -7.06 -12.90 -21.12
N PRO A 94 -5.74 -12.86 -20.85
CA PRO A 94 -5.20 -13.18 -19.55
C PRO A 94 -5.82 -12.31 -18.46
N ASP A 95 -6.22 -12.95 -17.36
CA ASP A 95 -6.78 -12.28 -16.18
C ASP A 95 -5.84 -11.19 -15.61
N ALA A 96 -4.53 -11.34 -15.79
CA ALA A 96 -3.56 -10.30 -15.45
C ALA A 96 -3.75 -8.98 -16.24
N LEU A 97 -4.17 -9.04 -17.52
CA LEU A 97 -4.50 -7.85 -18.30
C LEU A 97 -5.80 -7.22 -17.81
N LEU A 98 -6.81 -8.03 -17.50
CA LEU A 98 -8.09 -7.55 -16.94
C LEU A 98 -7.86 -6.82 -15.62
N ARG A 99 -7.01 -7.36 -14.74
CA ARG A 99 -6.61 -6.68 -13.49
C ARG A 99 -5.86 -5.37 -13.73
N LEU A 100 -5.00 -5.28 -14.74
CA LEU A 100 -4.32 -4.03 -15.08
C LEU A 100 -5.32 -2.96 -15.55
N HIS A 101 -6.27 -3.32 -16.41
CA HIS A 101 -7.35 -2.41 -16.80
C HIS A 101 -8.17 -1.94 -15.60
N ALA A 102 -8.56 -2.86 -14.70
CA ALA A 102 -9.31 -2.50 -13.50
C ALA A 102 -8.53 -1.55 -12.59
N ARG A 103 -7.21 -1.76 -12.43
CA ARG A 103 -6.34 -0.87 -11.65
C ARG A 103 -6.22 0.52 -12.27
N ILE A 104 -6.09 0.62 -13.60
CA ILE A 104 -6.07 1.91 -14.31
C ILE A 104 -7.39 2.65 -14.07
N ALA A 105 -8.52 1.98 -14.29
CA ALA A 105 -9.84 2.59 -14.10
C ALA A 105 -10.05 3.08 -12.67
N GLU A 106 -9.58 2.32 -11.67
CA GLU A 106 -9.65 2.73 -10.28
C GLU A 106 -8.76 3.94 -9.98
N ALA A 107 -7.52 3.96 -10.47
CA ALA A 107 -6.63 5.11 -10.29
C ALA A 107 -7.20 6.38 -10.95
N GLU A 108 -7.78 6.26 -12.14
CA GLU A 108 -8.50 7.34 -12.82
C GLU A 108 -9.71 7.82 -11.99
N ARG A 109 -10.49 6.90 -11.44
CA ARG A 109 -11.63 7.22 -10.57
C ARG A 109 -11.19 7.96 -9.32
N LEU A 110 -10.09 7.56 -8.70
CA LEU A 110 -9.51 8.24 -7.53
C LEU A 110 -9.03 9.64 -7.88
N LEU A 111 -8.36 9.82 -9.02
CA LEU A 111 -7.93 11.13 -9.51
C LEU A 111 -9.11 12.08 -9.73
N VAL A 112 -10.19 11.59 -10.35
CA VAL A 112 -11.42 12.36 -10.52
C VAL A 112 -12.01 12.77 -9.18
N GLN A 113 -12.14 11.85 -8.22
CA GLN A 113 -12.67 12.17 -6.88
C GLN A 113 -11.80 13.18 -6.13
N LEU A 114 -10.47 13.06 -6.24
CA LEU A 114 -9.53 13.98 -5.62
C LEU A 114 -9.72 15.40 -6.18
N ARG A 115 -9.78 15.52 -7.51
CA ARG A 115 -10.02 16.79 -8.20
C ARG A 115 -11.39 17.37 -7.90
N CYS A 116 -12.44 16.54 -7.82
CA CYS A 116 -13.78 17.01 -7.45
C CYS A 116 -13.82 17.56 -6.01
N ARG A 117 -13.10 16.94 -5.08
CA ARG A 117 -13.09 17.35 -3.67
C ARG A 117 -12.29 18.61 -3.41
N PHE A 118 -11.13 18.72 -4.06
CA PHE A 118 -10.18 19.81 -3.83
C PHE A 118 -10.15 20.82 -4.98
N GLY A 119 -11.16 20.77 -5.86
CA GLY A 119 -11.28 21.53 -7.10
C GLY A 119 -10.60 22.88 -6.99
N TYR A 120 -9.54 23.07 -7.78
CA TYR A 120 -8.79 24.31 -7.82
C TYR A 120 -9.65 25.34 -8.53
N ASP A 121 -10.56 25.97 -7.79
CA ASP A 121 -11.07 27.29 -8.10
C ASP A 121 -9.86 28.25 -8.03
N GLY A 122 -9.07 28.27 -9.09
CA GLY A 122 -8.18 29.38 -9.37
C GLY A 122 -9.04 30.63 -9.44
N ASP A 123 -8.90 31.51 -8.44
CA ASP A 123 -9.17 32.97 -8.47
C ASP A 123 -9.70 33.56 -7.15
N SER A 124 -9.77 32.82 -6.04
CA SER A 124 -10.06 33.44 -4.73
C SER A 124 -8.83 33.96 -3.98
N LEU A 125 -7.78 34.33 -4.71
CA LEU A 125 -6.75 35.28 -4.26
C LEU A 125 -6.87 36.57 -5.08
N ARG A 126 -8.09 37.13 -5.15
CA ARG A 126 -8.24 38.56 -5.46
C ARG A 126 -7.81 39.34 -4.23
N VAL A 127 -6.62 39.93 -4.37
CA VAL A 127 -6.10 41.13 -3.72
C VAL A 127 -7.18 41.93 -2.97
N ILE A 128 -6.96 42.14 -1.67
CA ILE A 128 -7.44 43.31 -0.93
C ILE A 128 -6.27 43.86 -0.14
#